data_AF-A0A661Q5B1-F1
#
_entry.id   AF-A0A661Q5B1-F1
#
_cell.length_a   1.000
_cell.length_b   1.000
_cell.length_c   1.000
_cell.angle_alpha   90.00
_cell.angle_beta   90.00
_cell.angle_gamma   90.00
#
_symmetry.space_group_name_H-M   'P 1'
#
loop_
_entity.id
_entity.type
_entity.pdbx_description
1 polymer ?
#
loop_
_entity_poly.entity_id
_entity_poly.type
_entity_poly.pdbx_seq_one_letter_code
_entity_poly.pdbx_strand_id
1 'polypeptide(L)' 'MRVPKYILRHANYNADDYSYLHAKGWTNKEIKLRWDQERRQGKGPCLWNGQGAQGKLAAVLAGAADE' A
#
# COMPACT_ATOMS: atom_id res chain seq x y z
N MET A 1 8.64 -11.05 1.21
CA MET A 1 7.70 -11.09 0.07
C MET A 1 8.31 -10.42 -1.15
N ARG A 2 8.17 -10.97 -2.36
CA ARG A 2 8.72 -10.34 -3.57
C ARG A 2 7.64 -9.49 -4.25
N VAL A 3 7.83 -8.18 -4.28
CA VAL A 3 6.91 -7.25 -4.98
C VAL A 3 7.01 -7.47 -6.49
N PRO A 4 5.88 -7.60 -7.22
CA PRO A 4 5.90 -7.76 -8.67
C PRO A 4 6.44 -6.52 -9.38
N LYS A 5 7.14 -6.71 -10.51
CA LYS A 5 7.67 -5.58 -11.32
C LYS A 5 6.58 -4.61 -11.79
N TYR A 6 5.37 -5.09 -12.06
CA TYR A 6 4.25 -4.24 -12.50
C TYR A 6 3.67 -3.38 -11.38
N ILE A 7 3.83 -3.79 -10.12
CA ILE A 7 3.49 -3.00 -8.93
C ILE A 7 4.55 -1.93 -8.73
N LEU A 8 5.83 -2.31 -8.76
CA LEU A 8 6.96 -1.38 -8.58
C LEU A 8 6.98 -0.25 -9.62
N ARG A 9 6.49 -0.52 -10.83
CA ARG A 9 6.41 0.46 -11.94
C ARG A 9 5.12 1.28 -11.95
N HIS A 10 4.21 1.05 -11.01
CA HIS A 10 2.95 1.78 -10.95
C HIS A 10 3.19 3.23 -10.53
N ALA A 11 2.47 4.19 -11.12
CA ALA A 11 2.67 5.62 -10.84
C ALA A 11 2.32 5.99 -9.38
N ASN A 12 1.40 5.26 -8.75
CA ASN A 12 1.04 5.42 -7.34
C ASN A 12 1.79 4.44 -6.43
N TYR A 13 2.85 3.79 -6.90
CA TYR A 13 3.63 2.88 -6.07
C TYR A 13 4.27 3.64 -4.89
N ASN A 14 4.00 3.15 -3.69
CA ASN A 14 4.68 3.52 -2.46
C ASN A 14 4.93 2.24 -1.65
N ALA A 15 6.14 2.09 -1.09
CA ALA A 15 6.55 0.87 -0.40
C ALA A 15 5.76 0.63 0.90
N ASP A 16 5.46 1.70 1.64
CA ASP A 16 4.68 1.65 2.87
C ASP A 16 3.21 1.35 2.56
N ASP A 17 2.64 1.98 1.53
CA ASP A 17 1.28 1.72 1.10
C ASP A 17 1.09 0.28 0.60
N TYR A 18 2.04 -0.21 -0.19
CA TYR A 18 2.07 -1.61 -0.61
C TYR A 18 2.14 -2.55 0.60
N SER A 19 3.03 -2.29 1.55
CA SER A 19 3.21 -3.14 2.74
C SER A 19 1.97 -3.13 3.62
N TYR A 20 1.32 -1.97 3.78
CA TYR A 20 0.06 -1.83 4.51
C TYR A 20 -1.07 -2.64 3.89
N LEU A 21 -1.31 -2.45 2.59
CA LEU A 21 -2.39 -3.15 1.89
C LEU A 21 -2.13 -4.66 1.88
N HIS A 22 -0.88 -5.05 1.69
CA HIS A 22 -0.48 -6.44 1.74
C HIS A 22 -0.67 -7.05 3.14
N ALA A 23 -0.29 -6.35 4.21
CA ALA A 23 -0.51 -6.78 5.59
C ALA A 23 -2.00 -6.89 5.94
N LYS A 24 -2.86 -6.11 5.27
CA LYS A 24 -4.32 -6.25 5.33
C LYS A 24 -4.88 -7.42 4.52
N GLY A 25 -4.04 -8.22 3.87
CA GLY A 25 -4.45 -9.36 3.06
C GLY A 25 -4.85 -9.01 1.63
N TRP A 26 -4.57 -7.81 1.14
CA TRP A 26 -4.90 -7.43 -0.24
C TRP A 26 -3.96 -8.12 -1.22
N THR A 27 -4.52 -8.66 -2.29
CA THR A 27 -3.72 -9.24 -3.37
C THR A 27 -3.11 -8.14 -4.23
N ASN A 28 -2.01 -8.46 -4.93
CA ASN A 28 -1.39 -7.55 -5.89
C ASN A 28 -2.37 -7.02 -6.96
N LYS A 29 -3.38 -7.82 -7.33
CA LYS A 29 -4.40 -7.39 -8.31
C LYS A 29 -5.30 -6.30 -7.73
N GLU A 30 -5.73 -6.45 -6.49
CA GLU A 30 -6.58 -5.49 -5.78
C GLU A 30 -5.84 -4.19 -5.49
N ILE A 31 -4.58 -4.29 -5.04
CA ILE A 31 -3.70 -3.13 -4.82
C ILE A 31 -3.56 -2.34 -6.13
N LYS A 32 -3.27 -3.02 -7.25
CA LYS A 32 -3.18 -2.38 -8.55
C LYS A 32 -4.50 -1.71 -8.94
N LEU A 33 -5.63 -2.40 -8.81
CA LEU A 33 -6.94 -1.88 -9.19
C LEU A 33 -7.29 -0.62 -8.37
N ARG A 34 -6.99 -0.64 -7.08
CA ARG A 34 -7.16 0.50 -6.18
C ARG A 34 -6.34 1.69 -6.64
N TRP A 35 -5.05 1.48 -6.90
CA TRP A 35 -4.17 2.54 -7.39
C TRP A 35 -4.55 3.07 -8.77
N ASP A 36 -5.06 2.22 -9.68
CA ASP A 36 -5.60 2.65 -10.96
C ASP A 36 -6.83 3.57 -10.76
N GLN A 37 -7.73 3.22 -9.84
CA GLN A 37 -8.90 4.05 -9.51
C GLN A 37 -8.49 5.40 -8.89
N GLU A 38 -7.55 5.40 -7.96
CA GLU A 38 -7.04 6.62 -7.34
C GLU A 38 -6.40 7.55 -8.38
N ARG A 39 -5.58 6.98 -9.26
CA ARG A 39 -4.98 7.74 -10.37
C ARG A 39 -6.03 8.32 -11.31
N ARG A 40 -7.10 7.59 -11.65
CA ARG A 40 -8.22 8.12 -12.45
C ARG A 40 -8.95 9.27 -11.76
N GLN A 41 -8.97 9.29 -10.43
CA GLN A 41 -9.55 10.36 -9.62
C GLN A 41 -8.58 11.53 -9.39
N GLY A 42 -7.37 11.49 -9.97
CA GLY A 42 -6.33 12.49 -9.76
C GLY A 42 -5.70 12.44 -8.36
N LYS A 43 -5.90 11.34 -7.61
CA LYS A 43 -5.27 11.11 -6.32
C LYS A 43 -3.88 10.52 -6.53
N GLY A 44 -2.87 11.22 -6.04
CA GLY A 44 -1.48 10.77 -6.07
C GLY A 44 -1.22 9.60 -5.11
N PRO A 45 0.03 9.12 -5.02
CA PRO A 45 0.39 8.05 -4.09
C PRO A 45 0.05 8.44 -2.64
N CYS A 46 -0.52 7.49 -1.88
CA CYS A 46 -0.66 7.63 -0.44
C CYS A 46 0.74 7.60 0.18
N LEU A 47 1.25 8.76 0.59
CA LEU A 47 2.63 8.88 1.07
C LEU A 47 2.83 8.45 2.52
N TRP A 48 1.77 8.16 3.29
CA TRP A 48 1.85 7.77 4.71
C TRP A 48 2.67 8.70 5.64
N ASN A 49 3.02 9.90 5.19
CA ASN A 49 3.90 10.85 5.89
C ASN A 49 3.25 11.59 7.07
N GLY A 50 1.94 11.46 7.28
CA GLY A 50 1.27 12.09 8.41
C GLY A 50 1.60 11.38 9.72
N GLN A 51 1.81 12.13 10.80
CA GLN A 51 2.20 11.59 12.11
C GLN A 51 1.23 10.52 12.65
N GLY A 52 -0.07 10.66 12.37
CA GLY A 52 -1.09 9.63 12.67
C GLY A 52 -1.18 8.48 11.65
N ALA A 53 -0.68 8.66 10.44
CA ALA A 53 -0.66 7.62 9.41
C ALA A 53 0.48 6.61 9.69
N GLN A 54 1.66 7.10 10.09
CA GLN A 54 2.79 6.23 10.47
C GLN A 54 2.46 5.32 11.65
N GLY A 55 1.74 5.82 12.67
CA GLY A 55 1.28 4.99 13.79
C GLY A 55 0.33 3.87 13.37
N LYS A 56 -0.60 4.15 12.44
CA LYS A 56 -1.51 3.14 11.88
C LYS A 56 -0.79 2.12 11.01
N LEU A 57 0.19 2.57 10.23
CA LEU A 57 1.06 1.70 9.44
C LEU A 57 1.80 0.72 10.35
N ALA A 58 2.50 1.23 11.36
CA ALA A 58 3.26 0.42 12.31
C ALA A 58 2.36 -0.59 13.05
N ALA A 59 1.16 -0.19 13.49
CA ALA A 59 0.22 -1.09 14.15
C ALA A 59 -0.27 -2.23 13.26
N VAL A 60 -0.59 -1.95 11.99
CA VAL A 60 -1.01 -2.98 11.03
C VAL A 60 0.13 -3.91 10.65
N LEU A 61 1.34 -3.38 10.49
CA LEU A 61 2.51 -4.21 10.20
C LEU A 61 2.93 -5.07 11.40
N ALA A 62 2.77 -4.58 12.63
CA ALA A 62 3.04 -5.33 13.84
C ALA A 62 1.99 -6.44 14.09
N GLY A 63 0.71 -6.13 13.87
CA GLY A 63 -0.38 -7.12 14.02
C GLY A 63 -0.35 -8.24 12.98
N ALA A 64 0.15 -7.98 11.77
CA ALA A 64 0.31 -9.01 10.74
C ALA A 64 1.43 -10.03 11.02
N ALA A 65 2.24 -9.83 12.07
CA ALA A 65 3.30 -10.75 12.47
C ALA A 65 2.87 -11.75 13.57
N ASP A 66 1.64 -11.66 14.07
CA ASP A 66 1.13 -12.44 15.22
C ASP A 66 0.04 -13.48 14.84
N GLU A 67 -0.04 -13.87 13.56
CA GLU A 67 -1.02 -14.87 13.06
C GLU A 67 -0.35 -16.00 12.27
#